data_AF-A0A2G5HPX1-F1
#
_entry.id   AF-A0A2G5HPX1-F1
#
_cell.length_a   1.000
_cell.length_b   1.000
_cell.length_c   1.000
_cell.angle_alpha   90.00
_cell.angle_beta   90.00
_cell.angle_gamma   90.00
#
_symmetry.space_group_name_H-M   'P 1'
#
loop_
_entity.id
_entity.type
_entity.pdbx_description
1 polymer ?
#
loop_
_entity_poly.entity_id
_entity_poly.type
_entity_poly.pdbx_seq_one_letter_code
_entity_poly.pdbx_strand_id
1 'polypeptide(L)'
;MKFFTLSTTLLAGLAIASPVADPKPEPEADVDVYVEKRIAPAVVGMAILTGVVSGLVGAAAREAISTIKDVRNWDDAREKFTTRTVELMVRKAHAKEAAVCVNVGYSVDDESKIRDRISLDYKMGNLHTDYDCFYLSGPSTFHLEGDGGFINIAVQSGPCKYDRGTLTCPP
;
A
#
# COMPACT_ATOMS: atom_id res chain seq x y z
N MET A 1 8.23 -69.69 4.90
CA MET A 1 7.49 -70.28 6.03
C MET A 1 6.68 -69.18 6.69
N LYS A 2 5.39 -69.41 6.94
CA LYS A 2 4.52 -68.61 7.82
C LYS A 2 5.17 -68.50 9.21
N PHE A 3 4.94 -67.43 9.95
CA PHE A 3 4.24 -67.49 11.25
C PHE A 3 3.83 -66.09 11.72
N PHE A 4 2.53 -65.98 12.00
CA PHE A 4 1.86 -64.92 12.76
C PHE A 4 2.32 -64.93 14.22
N THR A 5 2.45 -63.77 14.85
CA THR A 5 2.12 -63.62 16.27
C THR A 5 1.70 -62.18 16.59
N LEU A 6 0.43 -62.00 16.96
CA LEU A 6 -0.10 -60.82 17.66
C LEU A 6 0.37 -60.86 19.12
N SER A 7 0.67 -59.70 19.71
CA SER A 7 0.50 -59.51 21.15
C SER A 7 0.29 -58.02 21.45
N THR A 8 -0.93 -57.72 21.89
CA THR A 8 -1.41 -56.49 22.48
C THR A 8 -1.01 -56.46 23.94
N THR A 9 -0.39 -55.38 24.42
CA THR A 9 -0.45 -55.00 25.85
C THR A 9 -0.39 -53.48 25.98
N LEU A 10 -1.52 -52.93 26.41
CA LEU A 10 -1.69 -51.56 26.88
C LEU A 10 -1.12 -51.49 28.32
N LEU A 11 -0.21 -50.57 28.58
CA LEU A 11 0.21 -50.22 29.94
C LEU A 11 0.22 -48.69 30.08
N ALA A 12 -0.70 -48.21 30.92
CA ALA A 12 -0.79 -46.83 31.36
C ALA A 12 0.41 -46.49 32.25
N GLY A 13 1.23 -45.54 31.81
CA GLY A 13 2.31 -44.95 32.59
C GLY A 13 1.91 -43.56 33.08
N LEU A 14 1.81 -43.42 34.39
CA LEU A 14 1.65 -42.15 35.12
C LEU A 14 2.86 -41.24 34.86
N ALA A 15 2.64 -40.10 34.22
CA ALA A 15 3.64 -39.04 34.12
C ALA A 15 3.67 -38.25 35.44
N ILE A 16 4.79 -38.34 36.14
CA ILE A 16 5.17 -37.49 37.26
C ILE A 16 5.66 -36.16 36.65
N ALA A 17 4.88 -35.09 36.77
CA ALA A 17 5.30 -33.75 36.36
C ALA A 17 5.99 -33.04 37.53
N SER A 18 7.29 -32.75 37.37
CA SER A 18 7.97 -31.71 38.16
C SER A 18 7.43 -30.32 37.78
N PRO A 19 7.44 -29.32 38.68
CA PRO A 19 7.01 -27.98 38.35
C PRO A 19 8.12 -27.29 37.55
N VAL A 20 8.00 -27.29 36.23
CA VAL A 20 8.72 -26.33 35.39
C VAL A 20 7.89 -25.05 35.48
N ALA A 21 8.53 -23.96 35.92
CA ALA A 21 7.92 -22.65 35.96
C ALA A 21 7.46 -22.26 34.54
N ASP A 22 6.14 -22.13 34.36
CA ASP A 22 5.55 -21.66 33.12
C ASP A 22 6.02 -20.22 32.81
N PRO A 23 6.36 -19.90 31.55
CA PRO A 23 6.39 -18.51 31.12
C PRO A 23 4.97 -17.95 31.19
N LYS A 24 4.83 -16.87 31.96
CA LYS A 24 3.62 -16.04 32.10
C LYS A 24 2.94 -15.81 30.74
N PRO A 25 1.68 -16.23 30.53
CA PRO A 25 0.92 -15.85 29.35
C PRO A 25 0.70 -14.34 29.35
N GLU A 26 1.09 -13.69 28.25
CA GLU A 26 0.67 -12.34 27.91
C GLU A 26 -0.85 -12.34 27.71
N PRO A 27 -1.57 -11.27 28.11
CA PRO A 27 -3.02 -11.26 28.01
C PRO A 27 -3.43 -11.23 26.53
N GLU A 28 -3.97 -12.35 26.05
CA GLU A 28 -4.77 -12.42 24.84
C GLU A 28 -5.99 -11.51 25.05
N ALA A 29 -6.01 -10.38 24.34
CA ALA A 29 -7.15 -9.48 24.36
C ALA A 29 -8.32 -10.15 23.64
N ASP A 30 -9.24 -10.65 24.46
CA ASP A 30 -10.63 -10.93 24.14
C ASP A 30 -11.22 -9.78 23.29
N VAL A 31 -11.53 -10.10 22.02
CA VAL A 31 -12.30 -9.21 21.15
C VAL A 31 -13.75 -9.67 21.19
N ASP A 32 -14.44 -9.25 22.25
CA ASP A 32 -15.90 -9.29 22.30
C ASP A 32 -16.47 -8.37 21.22
N VAL A 33 -17.02 -8.98 20.17
CA VAL A 33 -17.77 -8.31 19.11
C VAL A 33 -19.14 -7.92 19.66
N TYR A 34 -19.22 -6.74 20.27
CA TYR A 34 -20.50 -6.08 20.50
C TYR A 34 -21.01 -5.49 19.19
N VAL A 35 -21.91 -6.24 18.53
CA VAL A 35 -22.80 -5.71 17.49
C VAL A 35 -23.77 -4.75 18.14
N GLU A 36 -23.37 -3.50 18.34
CA GLU A 36 -24.29 -2.43 18.69
C GLU A 36 -24.41 -1.43 17.55
N LYS A 37 -25.52 -1.59 16.83
CA LYS A 37 -26.07 -0.70 15.82
C LYS A 37 -26.29 0.70 16.41
N ARG A 38 -25.24 1.52 16.38
CA ARG A 38 -25.32 2.97 16.53
C ARG A 38 -24.61 3.60 15.36
N ILE A 39 -25.25 4.59 14.76
CA ILE A 39 -24.68 5.47 13.74
C ILE A 39 -23.42 6.09 14.35
N ALA A 40 -22.26 5.48 14.11
CA ALA A 40 -21.00 6.02 14.58
C ALA A 40 -20.70 7.30 13.78
N PRO A 41 -20.30 8.41 14.43
CA PRO A 41 -19.72 9.51 13.69
C PRO A 41 -18.54 8.94 12.91
N ALA A 42 -18.44 9.27 11.61
CA ALA A 42 -17.39 8.79 10.73
C ALA A 42 -16.06 8.77 11.49
N VAL A 43 -15.46 7.59 11.66
CA VAL A 43 -14.17 7.46 12.33
C VAL A 43 -13.16 8.21 11.47
N VAL A 44 -12.88 9.45 11.86
CA VAL A 44 -11.89 10.30 11.21
C VAL A 44 -10.52 9.71 11.55
N GLY A 45 -10.06 8.76 10.73
CA GLY A 45 -8.76 8.14 10.89
C GLY A 45 -7.62 9.08 10.57
N MET A 46 -6.40 8.63 10.85
CA MET A 46 -5.18 9.23 10.29
C MET A 46 -4.88 8.59 8.95
N ALA A 47 -4.25 9.36 8.06
CA ALA A 47 -3.71 8.83 6.82
C ALA A 47 -2.58 7.83 7.11
N ILE A 48 -2.69 6.62 6.57
CA ILE A 48 -1.64 5.60 6.63
C ILE A 48 -1.40 4.98 5.24
N LEU A 49 -0.21 4.41 5.05
CA LEU A 49 0.10 3.55 3.92
C LEU A 49 0.26 2.12 4.41
N THR A 50 -0.38 1.19 3.71
CA THR A 50 -0.18 -0.25 3.89
C THR A 50 0.40 -0.87 2.61
N GLY A 51 1.10 -2.00 2.74
CA GLY A 51 1.78 -2.67 1.62
C GLY A 51 3.29 -2.44 1.56
N VAL A 52 3.89 -2.82 0.43
CA VAL A 52 5.36 -2.74 0.23
C VAL A 52 5.75 -1.33 -0.20
N VAL A 53 6.28 -0.57 0.76
CA VAL A 53 6.80 0.79 0.58
C VAL A 53 8.32 0.79 0.52
N SER A 54 8.92 0.10 -0.45
CA SER A 54 10.37 0.12 -0.71
C SER A 54 10.73 1.13 -1.82
N GLY A 55 12.02 1.36 -2.03
CA GLY A 55 12.50 2.20 -3.14
C GLY A 55 12.37 3.70 -2.90
N LEU A 56 12.62 4.46 -3.96
CA LEU A 56 12.59 5.92 -3.95
C LEU A 56 11.14 6.43 -3.88
N VAL A 57 10.25 5.78 -4.63
CA VAL A 57 8.82 6.12 -4.62
C VAL A 57 8.20 5.82 -3.25
N GLY A 58 8.56 4.70 -2.61
CA GLY A 58 8.05 4.34 -1.28
C GLY A 58 8.52 5.30 -0.20
N ALA A 59 9.76 5.78 -0.29
CA ALA A 59 10.27 6.82 0.59
C ALA A 59 9.51 8.15 0.41
N ALA A 60 9.27 8.57 -0.83
CA ALA A 60 8.50 9.78 -1.13
C ALA A 60 7.07 9.71 -0.61
N ALA A 61 6.38 8.57 -0.81
CA ALA A 61 5.02 8.37 -0.33
C ALA A 61 4.93 8.40 1.20
N ARG A 62 5.87 7.77 1.91
CA ARG A 62 5.93 7.83 3.39
C ARG A 62 6.14 9.25 3.89
N GLU A 63 7.05 10.00 3.26
CA GLU A 63 7.27 11.39 3.62
C GLU A 63 6.01 12.23 3.33
N ALA A 64 5.32 12.00 2.21
CA ALA A 64 4.06 12.67 1.90
C ALA A 64 3.01 12.45 3.00
N ILE A 65 2.78 11.20 3.46
CA ILE A 65 1.87 10.91 4.58
C ILE A 65 2.24 11.69 5.83
N SER A 66 3.52 11.74 6.18
CA SER A 66 3.97 12.44 7.39
C SER A 66 3.60 13.93 7.37
N THR A 67 3.56 14.54 6.18
CA THR A 67 3.21 15.96 6.01
C THR A 67 1.70 16.23 6.02
N ILE A 68 0.87 15.22 5.79
CA ILE A 68 -0.60 15.36 5.68
C ILE A 68 -1.37 14.68 6.83
N LYS A 69 -0.66 14.19 7.86
CA LYS A 69 -1.24 13.44 8.99
C LYS A 69 -2.40 14.13 9.72
N ASP A 70 -2.44 15.46 9.67
CA ASP A 70 -3.43 16.29 10.34
C ASP A 70 -4.62 16.65 9.44
N VAL A 71 -4.58 16.26 8.15
CA VAL A 71 -5.69 16.43 7.22
C VAL A 71 -6.75 15.37 7.50
N ARG A 72 -7.98 15.82 7.75
CA ARG A 72 -9.10 14.97 8.20
C ARG A 72 -10.20 14.81 7.15
N ASN A 73 -10.24 15.68 6.15
CA ASN A 73 -11.13 15.53 5.01
C ASN A 73 -10.49 14.54 4.03
N TRP A 74 -11.27 13.54 3.60
CA TRP A 74 -10.79 12.46 2.74
C TRP A 74 -10.27 12.94 1.39
N ASP A 75 -11.04 13.81 0.72
CA ASP A 75 -10.71 14.29 -0.62
C ASP A 75 -9.49 15.22 -0.56
N ASP A 76 -9.46 16.14 0.42
CA ASP A 76 -8.29 17.01 0.65
C ASP A 76 -7.02 16.20 0.94
N ALA A 77 -7.15 15.12 1.71
CA ALA A 77 -6.01 14.30 2.09
C ALA A 77 -5.47 13.50 0.90
N ARG A 78 -6.35 13.00 0.03
CA ARG A 78 -5.96 12.32 -1.22
C ARG A 78 -5.32 13.27 -2.22
N GLU A 79 -5.89 14.45 -2.41
CA GLU A 79 -5.31 15.48 -3.29
C GLU A 79 -3.90 15.84 -2.80
N LYS A 80 -3.75 16.13 -1.50
CA LYS A 80 -2.45 16.45 -0.91
C LYS A 80 -1.48 15.26 -0.93
N PHE A 81 -1.96 14.05 -0.69
CA PHE A 81 -1.13 12.84 -0.77
C PHE A 81 -0.54 12.67 -2.17
N THR A 82 -1.39 12.69 -3.19
CA THR A 82 -1.02 12.44 -4.59
C THR A 82 -0.04 13.50 -5.08
N THR A 83 -0.39 14.78 -4.89
CA THR A 83 0.47 15.92 -5.30
C THR A 83 1.80 15.91 -4.56
N ARG A 84 1.79 15.77 -3.23
CA ARG A 84 3.01 15.79 -2.42
C ARG A 84 3.93 14.61 -2.72
N THR A 85 3.37 13.44 -2.97
CA THR A 85 4.16 12.25 -3.34
C THR A 85 4.94 12.52 -4.62
N VAL A 86 4.30 13.08 -5.65
CA VAL A 86 4.96 13.42 -6.92
C VAL A 86 6.01 14.53 -6.77
N GLU A 87 5.73 15.59 -5.99
CA GLU A 87 6.70 16.64 -5.67
C GLU A 87 7.98 16.10 -4.99
N LEU A 88 7.83 15.05 -4.19
CA LEU A 88 8.95 14.40 -3.52
C LEU A 88 9.68 13.44 -4.46
N MET A 89 8.94 12.70 -5.28
CA MET A 89 9.49 11.81 -6.29
C MET A 89 10.39 12.56 -7.29
N VAL A 90 9.99 13.75 -7.74
CA VAL A 90 10.76 14.50 -8.76
C VAL A 90 12.20 14.80 -8.32
N ARG A 91 12.46 14.90 -7.01
CA ARG A 91 13.79 15.16 -6.45
C ARG A 91 14.78 14.03 -6.72
N LYS A 92 14.28 12.86 -7.09
CA LYS A 92 15.04 11.64 -7.39
C LYS A 92 14.81 11.16 -8.82
N ALA A 93 14.03 11.89 -9.63
CA ALA A 93 13.84 11.59 -11.04
C ALA A 93 15.15 11.82 -11.80
N HIS A 94 15.40 10.99 -12.82
CA HIS A 94 16.42 11.27 -13.82
C HIS A 94 15.96 12.40 -14.75
N ALA A 95 16.90 13.05 -15.43
CA ALA A 95 16.62 14.21 -16.28
C ALA A 95 15.58 13.96 -17.40
N LYS A 96 15.40 12.70 -17.80
CA LYS A 96 14.46 12.27 -18.85
C LYS A 96 13.19 11.58 -18.34
N GLU A 97 12.91 11.67 -17.04
CA GLU A 97 11.77 11.00 -16.44
C GLU A 97 10.68 11.99 -16.03
N ALA A 98 9.44 11.51 -16.08
CA ALA A 98 8.32 12.07 -15.35
C ALA A 98 8.08 11.27 -14.07
N ALA A 99 7.60 11.93 -13.02
CA ALA A 99 7.03 11.27 -11.86
C ALA A 99 5.51 11.25 -11.99
N VAL A 100 4.90 10.08 -11.79
CA VAL A 100 3.46 9.85 -11.92
C VAL A 100 2.97 9.18 -10.64
N CYS A 101 1.84 9.64 -10.11
CA CYS A 101 1.07 8.86 -9.15
C CYS A 101 -0.43 8.94 -9.48
N VAL A 102 -1.08 7.79 -9.57
CA VAL A 102 -2.43 7.63 -10.14
C VAL A 102 -3.21 6.56 -9.38
N ASN A 103 -4.53 6.73 -9.21
CA ASN A 103 -5.40 5.74 -8.54
C ASN A 103 -6.57 5.24 -9.41
N VAL A 104 -6.56 5.60 -10.69
CA VAL A 104 -7.51 5.13 -11.70
C VAL A 104 -6.79 4.27 -12.73
N GLY A 105 -7.54 3.60 -13.60
CA GLY A 105 -6.96 2.81 -14.69
C GLY A 105 -6.04 3.63 -15.58
N TYR A 106 -4.98 2.99 -16.09
CA TYR A 106 -4.06 3.57 -17.04
C TYR A 106 -3.39 2.49 -17.90
N SER A 107 -2.88 2.89 -19.05
CA SER A 107 -2.01 2.09 -19.90
C SER A 107 -0.73 2.85 -20.23
N VAL A 108 0.35 2.10 -20.49
CA VAL A 108 1.64 2.64 -20.94
C VAL A 108 2.09 1.85 -22.16
N ASP A 109 2.47 2.55 -23.22
CA ASP A 109 2.89 1.94 -24.50
C ASP A 109 4.05 0.95 -24.33
N ASP A 110 5.00 1.30 -23.46
CA ASP A 110 6.17 0.49 -23.14
C ASP A 110 6.39 0.46 -21.62
N GLU A 111 5.92 -0.61 -20.98
CA GLU A 111 6.11 -0.83 -19.54
C GLU A 111 7.59 -0.97 -19.14
N SER A 112 8.50 -1.31 -20.07
CA SER A 112 9.94 -1.36 -19.76
C SER A 112 10.54 0.01 -19.45
N LYS A 113 9.81 1.10 -19.75
CA LYS A 113 10.17 2.48 -19.43
C LYS A 113 9.71 2.93 -18.05
N ILE A 114 8.98 2.07 -17.33
CA ILE A 114 8.56 2.31 -15.96
C ILE A 114 9.66 1.88 -15.01
N ARG A 115 10.04 2.78 -14.10
CA ARG A 115 11.01 2.51 -13.04
C ARG A 115 10.38 2.70 -11.67
N ASP A 116 10.74 1.82 -10.74
CA ASP A 116 10.37 1.88 -9.32
C ASP A 116 8.84 1.98 -9.10
N ARG A 117 8.07 1.22 -9.89
CA ARG A 117 6.61 1.12 -9.72
C ARG A 117 6.27 0.43 -8.41
N ILE A 118 5.44 1.10 -7.63
CA ILE A 118 4.85 0.53 -6.42
C ILE A 118 3.35 0.82 -6.39
N SER A 119 2.60 -0.12 -5.84
CA SER A 119 1.18 0.02 -5.53
C SER A 119 1.02 0.25 -4.03
N LEU A 120 0.28 1.29 -3.68
CA LEU A 120 0.16 1.85 -2.33
C LEU A 120 -1.29 1.85 -1.90
N ASP A 121 -1.62 1.14 -0.84
CA ASP A 121 -2.96 1.18 -0.24
C ASP A 121 -3.01 2.33 0.79
N TYR A 122 -3.63 3.44 0.37
CA TYR A 122 -3.83 4.65 1.17
C TYR A 122 -5.12 4.55 1.96
N LYS A 123 -5.05 4.69 3.30
CA LYS A 123 -6.21 4.55 4.19
C LYS A 123 -6.41 5.75 5.09
N MET A 124 -7.68 6.08 5.34
CA MET A 124 -8.13 7.01 6.39
C MET A 124 -9.41 6.46 7.03
N GLY A 125 -9.28 5.90 8.23
CA GLY A 125 -10.40 5.25 8.91
C GLY A 125 -10.88 4.04 8.08
N ASN A 126 -12.15 4.04 7.67
CA ASN A 126 -12.73 2.98 6.84
C ASN A 126 -12.65 3.27 5.33
N LEU A 127 -12.11 4.43 4.95
CA LEU A 127 -11.93 4.81 3.54
C LEU A 127 -10.54 4.39 3.08
N HIS A 128 -10.45 3.88 1.86
CA HIS A 128 -9.18 3.51 1.26
C HIS A 128 -9.21 3.66 -0.27
N THR A 129 -8.02 3.77 -0.86
CA THR A 129 -7.82 3.76 -2.32
C THR A 129 -6.40 3.30 -2.61
N ASP A 130 -6.25 2.60 -3.74
CA ASP A 130 -4.94 2.15 -4.21
C ASP A 130 -4.33 3.17 -5.16
N TYR A 131 -3.07 3.53 -4.95
CA TYR A 131 -2.30 4.38 -5.84
C TYR A 131 -1.15 3.60 -6.45
N ASP A 132 -1.00 3.68 -7.78
CA ASP A 132 0.23 3.33 -8.46
C ASP A 132 1.08 4.59 -8.62
N CYS A 133 2.28 4.58 -8.05
CA CYS A 133 3.25 5.63 -8.25
C CYS A 133 4.53 5.07 -8.90
N PHE A 134 5.11 5.79 -9.87
CA PHE A 134 6.30 5.34 -10.62
C PHE A 134 7.00 6.50 -11.36
N TYR A 135 8.20 6.22 -11.88
CA TYR A 135 8.86 7.07 -12.86
C TYR A 135 8.63 6.53 -14.27
N LEU A 136 8.35 7.43 -15.23
CA LEU A 136 8.21 7.07 -16.65
C LEU A 136 9.29 7.78 -17.46
N SER A 137 10.05 6.99 -18.23
CA SER A 137 11.03 7.49 -19.20
C SER A 137 10.49 7.40 -20.63
N GLY A 138 11.15 8.10 -21.57
CA GLY A 138 10.84 7.97 -22.98
C GLY A 138 11.78 7.03 -23.75
N PRO A 139 11.45 6.71 -25.01
CA PRO A 139 10.20 7.05 -25.70
C PRO A 139 9.04 6.16 -25.24
N SER A 140 7.96 6.76 -24.71
CA SER A 140 6.75 6.06 -24.27
C SER A 140 5.60 7.04 -24.06
N THR A 141 4.37 6.54 -24.12
CA THR A 141 3.15 7.30 -23.81
C THR A 141 2.40 6.59 -22.69
N PHE A 142 1.92 7.37 -21.72
CA PHE A 142 0.95 6.95 -20.72
C PHE A 142 -0.42 7.51 -21.07
N HIS A 143 -1.45 6.69 -20.89
CA HIS A 143 -2.86 7.02 -21.14
C HIS A 143 -3.69 6.75 -19.89
N LEU A 144 -4.41 7.76 -19.43
CA LEU A 144 -5.38 7.65 -18.34
C LEU A 144 -6.70 7.08 -18.86
N GLU A 145 -7.26 6.10 -18.17
CA GLU A 145 -8.51 5.42 -18.55
C GLU A 145 -9.73 5.88 -17.73
N GLY A 146 -9.57 6.90 -16.89
CA GLY A 146 -10.63 7.48 -16.06
C GLY A 146 -10.62 9.00 -16.05
N ASP A 147 -11.54 9.57 -15.26
CA ASP A 147 -11.62 11.01 -15.06
C ASP A 147 -10.36 11.53 -14.33
N GLY A 148 -9.75 12.59 -14.87
CA GLY A 148 -8.55 13.23 -14.29
C GLY A 148 -8.82 14.00 -12.99
N GLY A 149 -7.90 14.91 -12.66
CA GLY A 149 -7.97 15.74 -11.45
C GLY A 149 -6.97 15.30 -10.38
N PHE A 150 -6.55 16.22 -9.50
CA PHE A 150 -5.44 15.99 -8.56
C PHE A 150 -5.73 14.93 -7.49
N ILE A 151 -7.00 14.66 -7.22
CA ILE A 151 -7.43 13.54 -6.37
C ILE A 151 -7.05 12.20 -7.02
N ASN A 152 -7.09 12.13 -8.36
CA ASN A 152 -6.95 10.89 -9.11
C ASN A 152 -5.57 10.69 -9.72
N ILE A 153 -4.91 11.78 -10.12
CA ILE A 153 -3.59 11.74 -10.73
C ILE A 153 -2.82 13.02 -10.44
N ALA A 154 -1.55 12.85 -10.10
CA ALA A 154 -0.56 13.91 -10.18
C ALA A 154 0.56 13.48 -11.14
N VAL A 155 1.01 14.43 -11.95
CA VAL A 155 2.14 14.25 -12.86
C VAL A 155 3.06 15.44 -12.69
N GLN A 156 4.34 15.18 -12.50
CA GLN A 156 5.38 16.18 -12.71
C GLN A 156 6.24 15.71 -13.87
N SER A 157 5.91 16.28 -15.02
CA SER A 157 6.47 15.92 -16.31
C SER A 157 7.75 16.71 -16.53
N GLY A 158 8.92 16.06 -16.43
CA GLY A 158 10.23 16.66 -16.72
C GLY A 158 10.31 17.15 -18.17
N PRO A 159 10.96 16.43 -19.11
CA PRO A 159 10.86 16.74 -20.53
C PRO A 159 9.60 16.15 -21.19
N CYS A 160 8.83 15.34 -20.46
CA CYS A 160 7.55 14.82 -20.94
C CYS A 160 6.49 15.92 -20.98
N LYS A 161 5.41 15.71 -21.73
CA LYS A 161 4.28 16.62 -21.82
C LYS A 161 3.00 15.91 -21.41
N TYR A 162 2.31 16.46 -20.40
CA TYR A 162 0.98 16.01 -20.01
C TYR A 162 -0.11 16.88 -20.65
N ASP A 163 -1.04 16.28 -21.39
CA ASP A 163 -2.25 16.93 -21.93
C ASP A 163 -3.45 16.00 -21.72
N ARG A 164 -4.44 16.46 -20.94
CA ARG A 164 -5.77 15.83 -20.77
C ARG A 164 -5.73 14.30 -20.66
N GLY A 165 -4.96 13.76 -19.72
CA GLY A 165 -4.88 12.31 -19.48
C GLY A 165 -3.84 11.58 -20.32
N THR A 166 -3.13 12.27 -21.23
CA THR A 166 -2.04 11.69 -22.01
C THR A 166 -0.71 12.30 -21.58
N LEU A 167 0.25 11.48 -21.17
CA LEU A 167 1.63 11.88 -20.86
C LEU A 167 2.56 11.30 -21.93
N THR A 168 3.14 12.15 -22.76
CA THR A 168 4.09 11.73 -23.80
C THR A 168 5.52 12.07 -23.38
N CYS A 169 6.39 11.07 -23.35
CA CYS A 169 7.81 11.23 -23.02
C CYS A 169 8.68 11.04 -24.28
N PRO A 170 9.52 12.03 -24.66
CA PRO A 170 10.36 11.94 -25.85
C PRO A 170 11.59 11.02 -25.62
N PRO A 171 12.29 10.61 -26.70
CA PRO A 171 13.52 9.80 -26.61
C PRO A 171 14.66 10.38 -25.75
#